data_AF-A0A959KHP1-F1
#
_entry.id   AF-A0A959KHP1-F1
#
_cell.length_a   1.000
_cell.length_b   1.000
_cell.length_c   1.000
_cell.angle_alpha   90.00
_cell.angle_beta   90.00
_cell.angle_gamma   90.00
#
_symmetry.space_group_name_H-M   'P 1'
#
loop_
_entity.id
_entity.type
_entity.pdbx_description
1 polymer ?
#
loop_
_entity_poly.entity_id
_entity_poly.type
_entity_poly.pdbx_seq_one_letter_code
_entity_poly.pdbx_strand_id
1 'polypeptide(L)'
;DFTNVKDLNNAINFVADAINRTPFETIKLDNYDYTTKAFRRYFNYPVTLLDYDQLPTMQRYMLETARIVSVYRFQKPIRTYTNEQAQVSASKKAIKLEQSVGALIKGDATIANSVIF
;
A
#
# COMPACT_ATOMS: atom_id res chain seq x y z
N ASP A 1 -8.61 13.68 -6.20
CA ASP A 1 -7.65 14.30 -7.13
C ASP A 1 -6.30 14.31 -6.44
N PHE A 2 -5.20 13.96 -7.11
CA PHE A 2 -3.85 13.91 -6.50
C PHE A 2 -3.12 15.27 -6.61
N THR A 3 -3.86 16.34 -6.88
CA THR A 3 -3.35 17.71 -7.04
C THR A 3 -2.65 18.24 -5.79
N ASN A 4 -3.00 17.74 -4.60
CA ASN A 4 -2.23 17.96 -3.37
C ASN A 4 -1.98 16.63 -2.65
N VAL A 5 -0.90 15.93 -3.04
CA VAL A 5 -0.52 14.64 -2.45
C VAL A 5 -0.24 14.73 -0.94
N LYS A 6 0.20 15.91 -0.46
CA LYS A 6 0.45 16.15 0.96
C LYS A 6 -0.82 16.07 1.79
N ASP A 7 -1.92 16.64 1.30
CA ASP A 7 -3.22 16.56 2.00
C ASP A 7 -3.73 15.11 2.06
N LEU A 8 -3.48 14.33 1.01
CA LEU A 8 -3.81 12.90 1.02
C LEU A 8 -2.99 12.13 2.05
N ASN A 9 -1.67 12.35 2.11
CA ASN A 9 -0.82 11.73 3.13
C ASN A 9 -1.26 12.13 4.55
N ASN A 10 -1.59 13.41 4.77
CA ASN A 10 -2.12 13.89 6.04
C ASN A 10 -3.44 13.22 6.40
N ALA A 11 -4.38 13.11 5.46
CA ALA A 11 -5.68 12.49 5.69
C ALA A 11 -5.54 11.00 6.04
N ILE A 12 -4.67 10.27 5.34
CA ILE A 12 -4.39 8.85 5.68
C ILE A 12 -3.79 8.73 7.07
N ASN A 13 -2.79 9.55 7.40
CA ASN A 13 -2.15 9.52 8.71
C ASN A 13 -3.14 9.89 9.83
N PHE A 14 -4.04 10.85 9.59
CA PHE A 14 -5.12 11.20 10.52
C PHE A 14 -6.11 10.05 10.73
N VAL A 15 -6.54 9.38 9.66
CA VAL A 15 -7.43 8.21 9.76
C VAL A 15 -6.72 7.08 10.50
N ALA A 16 -5.44 6.82 10.21
CA ALA A 16 -4.64 5.81 10.88
C ALA A 16 -4.57 6.06 12.40
N ASP A 17 -4.37 7.31 12.82
CA ASP A 17 -4.44 7.70 14.23
C ASP A 17 -5.81 7.44 14.84
N ALA A 18 -6.87 7.88 14.17
CA ALA A 18 -8.22 7.79 14.70
C ALA A 18 -8.69 6.34 14.91
N ILE A 19 -8.17 5.41 14.10
CA ILE A 19 -8.50 3.97 14.19
C ILE A 19 -7.51 3.16 15.01
N ASN A 20 -6.37 3.73 15.41
CA ASN A 20 -5.37 3.00 16.18
C ASN A 20 -5.90 2.66 17.58
N ARG A 21 -6.06 1.37 17.86
CA ARG A 21 -6.50 0.84 19.17
C ARG A 21 -5.37 0.12 19.92
N THR A 22 -4.15 0.18 19.39
CA THR A 22 -2.98 -0.48 19.97
C THR A 22 -2.31 0.43 21.01
N PRO A 23 -1.47 -0.11 21.90
CA PRO A 23 -0.68 0.72 22.83
C PRO A 23 0.49 1.44 22.14
N PHE A 24 0.72 1.21 20.84
CA PHE A 24 1.84 1.77 20.09
C PHE A 24 1.42 3.03 19.36
N GLU A 25 2.35 3.98 19.23
CA GLU A 25 2.13 5.17 18.40
C GLU A 25 1.91 4.79 16.93
N THR A 26 1.01 5.52 16.27
CA THR A 26 0.79 5.34 14.84
C THR A 26 2.02 5.78 14.06
N ILE A 27 2.46 4.93 13.15
CA ILE A 27 3.56 5.25 12.23
C ILE A 27 3.02 6.20 11.16
N LYS A 28 3.49 7.46 11.19
CA LYS A 28 3.13 8.50 10.22
C LYS A 28 4.25 8.65 9.20
N LEU A 29 3.98 8.24 7.97
CA LEU A 29 4.91 8.33 6.85
C LEU A 29 4.19 8.88 5.63
N ASP A 30 4.96 9.35 4.65
CA ASP A 30 4.42 9.62 3.33
C ASP A 30 4.01 8.31 2.67
N ASN A 31 2.75 8.25 2.25
CA ASN A 31 2.14 7.09 1.63
C ASN A 31 2.21 7.16 0.11
N TYR A 32 2.16 8.37 -0.42
CA TYR A 32 2.14 8.66 -1.84
C TYR A 32 3.06 9.82 -2.19
N ASP A 33 3.54 9.79 -3.44
CA ASP A 33 4.13 10.94 -4.14
C ASP A 33 3.52 11.01 -5.55
N TYR A 34 3.33 12.23 -6.06
CA TYR A 34 2.69 12.46 -7.35
C TYR A 34 3.27 13.68 -8.04
N THR A 35 3.62 13.49 -9.31
CA THR A 35 4.08 14.54 -10.23
C THR A 35 3.31 14.40 -11.55
N THR A 36 3.48 15.37 -12.45
CA THR A 36 2.84 15.33 -13.78
C THR A 36 3.29 14.15 -14.66
N LYS A 37 4.39 13.48 -14.30
CA LYS A 37 5.03 12.38 -15.03
C LYS A 37 4.94 11.03 -14.32
N ALA A 38 4.78 11.04 -13.00
CA ALA A 38 4.90 9.83 -12.20
C ALA A 38 4.00 9.86 -10.97
N PHE A 39 3.50 8.68 -10.58
CA PHE A 39 2.88 8.42 -9.30
C PHE A 39 3.71 7.39 -8.54
N ARG A 40 3.81 7.53 -7.23
CA ARG A 40 4.45 6.55 -6.35
C ARG A 40 3.54 6.21 -5.19
N ARG A 41 3.36 4.92 -4.95
CA ARG A 41 2.87 4.35 -3.69
C ARG A 41 4.08 3.86 -2.90
N TYR A 42 4.31 4.43 -1.73
CA TYR A 42 5.34 3.96 -0.81
C TYR A 42 4.83 2.79 0.04
N PHE A 43 5.77 1.94 0.47
CA PHE A 43 5.55 0.92 1.50
C PHE A 43 6.84 0.74 2.30
N ASN A 44 7.20 1.76 3.05
CA ASN A 44 8.42 1.87 3.86
C ASN A 44 8.12 1.67 5.36
N TYR A 45 7.05 0.95 5.68
CA TYR A 45 6.71 0.64 7.07
C TYR A 45 7.77 -0.29 7.65
N PRO A 46 8.27 -0.02 8.86
CA PRO A 46 9.16 -0.91 9.58
C PRO A 46 8.35 -2.13 10.03
N VAL A 47 8.19 -3.08 9.12
CA VAL A 47 7.70 -4.39 9.45
C VAL A 47 8.85 -5.10 10.14
N THR A 48 8.83 -5.12 11.47
CA THR A 48 9.64 -6.10 12.20
C THR A 48 9.15 -7.45 11.70
N LEU A 49 10.06 -8.29 11.21
CA LEU A 49 9.79 -9.70 10.99
C LEU A 49 9.48 -10.27 12.38
N LEU A 50 8.22 -10.13 12.80
CA LEU A 50 7.66 -10.96 13.84
C LEU A 50 8.01 -12.39 13.42
N ASP A 51 8.35 -13.26 14.36
CA ASP A 51 8.47 -14.68 14.04
C ASP A 51 7.06 -15.16 13.65
N TYR A 52 6.71 -14.94 12.38
CA TYR A 52 5.37 -15.14 11.84
C TYR A 52 4.94 -16.59 12.07
N ASP A 53 5.91 -17.49 12.00
CA ASP A 53 5.75 -18.92 12.25
C ASP A 53 5.46 -19.28 13.71
N GLN A 54 5.80 -18.40 14.66
CA GLN A 54 5.47 -18.56 16.08
C GLN A 54 4.06 -18.09 16.42
N LEU A 55 3.37 -17.43 15.49
CA LEU A 55 1.99 -17.03 15.70
C LEU A 55 1.06 -18.26 15.75
N PRO A 56 0.08 -18.28 16.67
CA PRO A 56 -0.97 -19.28 16.67
C PRO A 56 -1.62 -19.43 15.30
N THR A 57 -1.95 -20.67 14.92
CA THR A 57 -2.49 -21.00 13.58
C THR A 57 -3.67 -20.13 13.17
N MET A 58 -4.59 -19.82 14.10
CA MET A 58 -5.72 -18.93 13.80
C MET A 58 -5.30 -17.50 13.48
N GLN A 59 -4.26 -16.98 14.13
CA GLN A 59 -3.75 -15.64 13.84
C GLN A 59 -3.05 -15.61 12.49
N ARG A 60 -2.23 -16.63 12.17
CA ARG A 60 -1.63 -16.78 10.82
C ARG A 60 -2.70 -16.84 9.74
N TYR A 61 -3.75 -17.65 9.94
CA TYR A 61 -4.86 -17.74 9.01
C TYR A 61 -5.55 -16.39 8.78
N MET A 62 -5.80 -15.62 9.84
CA MET A 62 -6.36 -14.27 9.71
C MET A 62 -5.46 -13.34 8.89
N LEU A 63 -4.14 -13.38 9.09
CA LEU A 63 -3.19 -12.55 8.34
C LEU A 63 -3.08 -12.97 6.87
N GLU A 64 -3.13 -14.26 6.56
CA GLU A 64 -3.11 -14.76 5.17
C GLU A 64 -4.39 -14.45 4.40
N THR A 65 -5.52 -14.38 5.10
CA THR A 65 -6.82 -14.11 4.47
C THR A 65 -7.15 -12.62 4.38
N ALA A 66 -6.68 -11.81 5.33
CA ALA A 66 -6.84 -10.35 5.30
C ALA A 66 -6.13 -9.74 4.09
N ARG A 67 -6.84 -8.94 3.30
CA ARG A 67 -6.32 -8.32 2.08
C ARG A 67 -6.17 -6.82 2.23
N ILE A 68 -5.02 -6.30 1.80
CA ILE A 68 -4.86 -4.89 1.47
C ILE A 68 -5.08 -4.73 -0.03
N VAL A 69 -6.10 -3.97 -0.39
CA VAL A 69 -6.44 -3.66 -1.78
C VAL A 69 -6.30 -2.15 -1.98
N SER A 70 -5.55 -1.76 -3.00
CA SER A 70 -5.41 -0.36 -3.40
C SER A 70 -5.68 -0.22 -4.89
N VAL A 71 -6.59 0.68 -5.25
CA VAL A 71 -6.95 0.96 -6.64
C VAL A 71 -6.72 2.44 -6.92
N TYR A 72 -5.89 2.73 -7.91
CA TYR A 72 -5.59 4.09 -8.35
C TYR A 72 -6.07 4.29 -9.78
N ARG A 73 -6.65 5.46 -10.05
CA ARG A 73 -7.11 5.86 -11.38
C ARG A 73 -6.38 7.13 -11.80
N PHE A 74 -6.03 7.21 -13.08
CA PHE A 74 -5.25 8.29 -13.66
C PHE A 74 -5.92 8.82 -14.92
N GLN A 75 -5.75 10.12 -15.17
CA GLN A 75 -6.25 10.74 -16.40
C GLN A 75 -5.44 10.31 -17.64
N LYS A 76 -4.12 10.15 -17.45
CA LYS A 76 -3.17 9.69 -18.46
C LYS A 76 -3.02 8.17 -18.43
N PRO A 77 -2.79 7.50 -19.58
CA PRO A 77 -2.50 6.08 -19.60
C PRO A 77 -1.15 5.78 -18.93
N ILE A 78 -1.08 4.64 -18.25
CA ILE A 78 0.13 4.08 -17.64
C ILE A 78 1.03 3.53 -18.75
N ARG A 79 2.29 3.94 -18.74
CA ARG A 79 3.34 3.40 -19.61
C ARG A 79 4.06 2.23 -18.97
N THR A 80 4.54 2.43 -17.75
CA THR A 80 5.31 1.43 -17.00
C THR A 80 4.95 1.50 -15.51
N TYR A 81 5.22 0.40 -14.82
CA TYR A 81 5.05 0.27 -13.38
C TYR A 81 6.11 -0.68 -12.82
N THR A 82 6.46 -0.55 -11.54
CA THR A 82 7.55 -1.34 -10.93
C THR A 82 7.06 -2.60 -10.21
N ASN A 83 5.80 -2.65 -9.77
CA ASN A 83 5.28 -3.78 -9.04
C ASN A 83 4.71 -4.84 -9.98
N GLU A 84 5.41 -5.95 -10.16
CA GLU A 84 5.04 -7.02 -11.10
C GLU A 84 3.73 -7.72 -10.74
N GLN A 85 3.32 -7.67 -9.47
CA GLN A 85 2.06 -8.24 -8.97
C GLN A 85 0.87 -7.29 -9.17
N ALA A 86 1.10 -6.10 -9.72
CA ALA A 86 0.05 -5.14 -10.01
C ALA A 86 -0.79 -5.53 -11.23
N GLN A 87 -2.07 -5.21 -11.19
CA GLN A 87 -3.00 -5.45 -12.30
C GLN A 87 -3.39 -4.12 -12.92
N VAL A 88 -3.15 -3.96 -14.22
CA VAL A 88 -3.51 -2.75 -14.99
C VAL A 88 -4.81 -2.98 -15.74
N SER A 89 -5.72 -2.01 -15.67
CA SER A 89 -6.98 -2.05 -16.43
C SER A 89 -6.73 -2.06 -17.95
N ALA A 90 -7.66 -2.58 -18.75
CA ALA A 90 -7.56 -2.61 -20.21
C ALA A 90 -7.31 -1.22 -20.84
N SER A 91 -7.88 -0.15 -20.28
CA SER A 91 -7.68 1.23 -20.75
C SER A 91 -6.31 1.81 -20.38
N LYS A 92 -5.51 1.09 -19.59
CA LYS A 92 -4.26 1.53 -18.96
C LYS A 92 -4.43 2.75 -18.06
N LYS A 93 -5.64 3.12 -17.64
CA LYS A 93 -5.90 4.30 -16.79
C LYS A 93 -6.15 3.97 -15.33
N ALA A 94 -6.05 2.70 -14.94
CA ALA A 94 -6.14 2.29 -13.56
C ALA A 94 -5.19 1.13 -13.26
N ILE A 95 -4.74 1.07 -12.01
CA ILE A 95 -3.90 -0.01 -11.49
C ILE A 95 -4.42 -0.46 -10.13
N LYS A 96 -4.45 -1.78 -9.93
CA LYS A 96 -4.80 -2.43 -8.66
C LYS A 96 -3.54 -3.08 -8.08
N LEU A 97 -3.32 -2.86 -6.79
CA LEU A 97 -2.37 -3.58 -5.95
C LEU A 97 -3.18 -4.36 -4.92
N GLU A 98 -2.87 -5.63 -4.74
CA GLU A 98 -3.62 -6.50 -3.83
C GLU A 98 -2.66 -7.53 -3.22
N GLN A 99 -2.58 -7.56 -1.89
CA GLN A 99 -1.73 -8.50 -1.15
C GLN A 99 -2.40 -8.97 0.13
N SER A 100 -2.01 -10.15 0.62
CA SER A 100 -2.37 -10.54 1.99
C SER A 100 -1.53 -9.76 3.00
N VAL A 101 -2.10 -9.48 4.17
CA VAL A 101 -1.35 -8.85 5.26
C VAL A 101 -0.17 -9.74 5.67
N GLY A 102 -0.36 -11.06 5.68
CA GLY A 102 0.69 -12.04 5.95
C GLY A 102 1.88 -11.92 4.99
N ALA A 103 1.65 -11.83 3.68
CA ALA A 103 2.73 -11.67 2.70
C ALA A 103 3.51 -10.36 2.88
N LEU A 104 2.81 -9.28 3.28
CA LEU A 104 3.46 -8.00 3.58
C LEU A 104 4.30 -8.06 4.86
N ILE A 105 3.81 -8.75 5.90
CA ILE A 105 4.52 -8.89 7.18
C ILE A 105 5.76 -9.78 7.04
N LYS A 106 5.69 -10.84 6.23
CA LYS A 106 6.83 -11.72 5.95
C LYS A 106 7.88 -11.08 5.05
N GLY A 107 7.52 -10.01 4.34
CA GLY A 107 8.38 -9.39 3.31
C GLY A 107 8.37 -10.12 1.96
N ASP A 108 7.50 -11.13 1.80
CA ASP A 108 7.34 -11.90 0.55
C ASP A 108 6.72 -11.06 -0.58
N ALA A 109 6.00 -9.99 -0.23
CA ALA A 109 5.34 -9.11 -1.16
C ALA A 109 5.37 -7.65 -0.70
N THR A 110 5.04 -6.75 -1.62
CA THR A 110 4.91 -5.31 -1.33
C THR A 110 3.75 -4.70 -2.09
N ILE A 111 3.19 -3.62 -1.54
CA ILE A 111 2.31 -2.70 -2.27
C ILE A 111 3.06 -1.44 -2.74
N ALA A 112 4.38 -1.37 -2.56
CA ALA A 112 5.17 -0.30 -3.16
C ALA A 112 5.07 -0.37 -4.68
N ASN A 113 4.87 0.78 -5.33
CA ASN A 113 4.78 0.83 -6.78
C ASN A 113 5.13 2.23 -7.30
N SER A 114 5.93 2.31 -8.36
CA SER A 114 6.15 3.54 -9.12
C SER A 114 5.52 3.38 -10.50
N VAL A 115 4.65 4.32 -10.87
CA VAL A 115 3.93 4.37 -12.14
C VAL A 115 4.43 5.56 -12.95
N ILE A 116 4.69 5.36 -14.24
CA ILE A 116 5.08 6.41 -15.19
C ILE A 116 4.00 6.56 -16.26
N PHE A 117 3.65 7.80 -16.62
CA PHE A 117 2.61 8.17 -17.60
C PHE A 117 3.18 8.63 -18.95
#